data_AF-A0A937YBK3-F1
#
_entry.id   AF-A0A937YBK3-F1
#
_cell.length_a   1.000
_cell.length_b   1.000
_cell.length_c   1.000
_cell.angle_alpha   90.00
_cell.angle_beta   90.00
_cell.angle_gamma   90.00
#
_symmetry.space_group_name_H-M   'P 1'
#
loop_
_entity.id
_entity.type
_entity.pdbx_description
1 polymer ?
#
loop_
_entity_poly.entity_id
_entity_poly.type
_entity_poly.pdbx_seq_one_letter_code
_entity_poly.pdbx_strand_id
1 'polypeptide(L)'
;MTSLFTDIFRIPGSTHRIEPWVAGVPVVVSTLGALAAATLSVREVLRLSAAEAMQPPAPPVYRHHGGGLQKRPSRRSPAITMISRSILRRPVRATLTVLGMSGAIAILVAGSWWRDAFDRMIGLHFGVAMPADLHLGIVRAVPERVIHQVARLPGVIQTESRRSVPVRIGTGERAERLQLEMLSNEPRLRW
;
A
#
# COMPACT_ATOMS: atom_id res chain seq x y z
N MET A 1 19.58 -10.96 -22.03
CA MET A 1 19.73 -9.49 -21.88
C MET A 1 19.87 -9.04 -20.42
N THR A 2 20.13 -9.95 -19.47
CA THR A 2 20.33 -9.67 -18.03
C THR A 2 21.82 -9.59 -17.64
N SER A 3 22.75 -10.19 -18.40
CA SER A 3 24.18 -10.13 -18.09
C SER A 3 24.77 -8.72 -18.19
N LEU A 4 24.40 -7.96 -19.24
CA LEU A 4 24.91 -6.61 -19.48
C LEU A 4 24.53 -5.61 -18.36
N PHE A 5 23.35 -5.77 -17.75
CA PHE A 5 22.90 -4.93 -16.63
C PHE A 5 23.61 -5.26 -15.31
N THR A 6 24.10 -6.49 -15.15
CA THR A 6 24.73 -6.96 -13.90
C THR A 6 26.15 -6.41 -13.75
N ASP A 7 26.88 -6.27 -14.87
CA ASP A 7 28.25 -5.73 -14.89
C ASP A 7 28.30 -4.23 -14.59
N ILE A 8 27.32 -3.46 -15.08
CA ILE A 8 27.30 -1.99 -14.90
C ILE A 8 26.89 -1.62 -13.47
N PHE A 9 25.88 -2.30 -12.92
CA PHE A 9 25.30 -1.88 -11.64
C PHE A 9 25.81 -2.64 -10.42
N ARG A 10 26.63 -3.71 -10.58
CA ARG A 10 27.08 -4.56 -9.45
C ARG A 10 25.95 -4.81 -8.43
N ILE A 11 24.73 -4.99 -8.92
CA ILE A 11 23.61 -5.38 -8.07
C ILE A 11 23.92 -6.83 -7.73
N PRO A 12 24.26 -7.15 -6.46
CA PRO A 12 24.51 -8.52 -6.07
C PRO A 12 23.28 -9.30 -6.49
N GLY A 13 23.44 -10.29 -7.38
CA GLY A 13 22.33 -10.91 -8.10
C GLY A 13 21.19 -11.16 -7.14
N SER A 14 20.12 -10.34 -7.23
CA SER A 14 18.93 -10.56 -6.44
C SER A 14 18.26 -11.76 -7.07
N THR A 15 18.78 -12.96 -6.76
CA THR A 15 18.00 -14.18 -6.90
C THR A 15 16.68 -13.84 -6.23
N HIS A 16 15.63 -13.75 -7.02
CA HIS A 16 14.29 -13.43 -6.56
C HIS A 16 13.85 -14.62 -5.70
N ARG A 17 14.34 -14.63 -4.46
CA ARG A 17 14.04 -15.64 -3.46
C ARG A 17 12.69 -15.21 -2.94
N ILE A 18 11.63 -15.78 -3.51
CA ILE A 18 10.35 -15.80 -2.82
C ILE A 18 10.64 -16.50 -1.51
N GLU A 19 10.72 -15.72 -0.44
CA GLU A 19 11.00 -16.26 0.86
C GLU A 19 9.86 -17.23 1.20
N PRO A 20 10.15 -18.51 1.47
CA PRO A 20 9.11 -19.53 1.61
C PRO A 20 8.13 -19.23 2.75
N TRP A 21 8.51 -18.39 3.73
CA TRP A 21 7.60 -17.95 4.78
C TRP A 21 6.49 -17.01 4.25
N VAL A 22 6.75 -16.21 3.22
CA VAL A 22 5.76 -15.30 2.60
C VAL A 22 4.65 -16.10 1.92
N ALA A 23 4.98 -17.25 1.32
CA ALA A 23 4.01 -18.16 0.74
C ALA A 23 3.40 -19.12 1.77
N GLY A 24 4.19 -19.56 2.76
CA GLY A 24 3.78 -20.56 3.74
C GLY A 24 2.80 -20.03 4.79
N VAL A 25 3.01 -18.81 5.30
CA VAL A 25 2.17 -18.22 6.34
C VAL A 25 0.70 -18.09 5.91
N PRO A 26 0.36 -17.54 4.74
CA PRO A 26 -1.03 -17.43 4.30
C PRO A 26 -1.72 -18.80 4.16
N VAL A 27 -1.01 -19.80 3.64
CA VAL A 27 -1.52 -21.16 3.47
C VAL A 27 -1.85 -21.77 4.83
N VAL A 28 -0.88 -21.75 5.75
CA VAL A 28 -1.06 -22.31 7.09
C VAL A 28 -2.18 -21.60 7.86
N VAL A 29 -2.21 -20.27 7.84
CA VAL A 29 -3.25 -19.48 8.53
C VAL A 29 -4.63 -19.76 7.95
N SER A 30 -4.76 -19.84 6.62
CA SER A 30 -6.04 -20.12 5.96
C SER A 30 -6.52 -21.54 6.25
N THR A 31 -5.65 -22.54 6.20
CA THR A 31 -5.99 -23.93 6.52
C THR A 31 -6.38 -24.09 7.99
N LEU A 32 -5.63 -23.51 8.92
CA LEU A 32 -5.97 -23.54 10.35
C LEU A 32 -7.28 -22.82 10.64
N GLY A 33 -7.50 -21.65 10.01
CA GLY A 33 -8.76 -20.92 10.11
C GLY A 33 -9.95 -21.71 9.58
N ALA A 34 -9.80 -22.39 8.44
CA ALA A 34 -10.83 -23.23 7.86
C ALA A 34 -11.17 -24.44 8.75
N LEU A 35 -10.16 -25.13 9.28
CA LEU A 35 -10.36 -26.25 10.20
C LEU A 35 -11.03 -25.81 11.51
N ALA A 36 -10.62 -24.68 12.07
CA ALA A 36 -11.25 -24.11 13.26
C ALA A 36 -12.72 -23.75 12.98
N ALA A 37 -13.02 -23.10 11.85
CA ALA A 37 -14.39 -22.75 11.48
C ALA A 37 -15.27 -24.00 11.26
N ALA A 38 -14.74 -25.02 10.58
CA ALA A 38 -15.45 -26.27 10.32
C ALA A 38 -15.76 -27.01 11.64
N THR A 39 -14.77 -27.14 12.52
CA THR A 39 -14.93 -27.83 13.81
C THR A 39 -15.90 -27.10 14.74
N LEU A 40 -15.85 -25.75 14.79
CA LEU A 40 -16.81 -24.95 15.54
C LEU A 40 -18.24 -25.11 15.00
N SER A 41 -18.39 -25.09 13.67
CA SER A 41 -19.70 -25.27 13.01
C SER A 41 -20.29 -26.65 13.29
N VAL A 42 -19.49 -27.71 13.15
CA VAL A 42 -19.91 -29.09 13.43
C VAL A 42 -20.25 -29.26 14.91
N ARG A 43 -19.44 -28.70 15.83
CA ARG A 43 -19.74 -28.74 17.27
C ARG A 43 -21.04 -28.03 17.63
N GLU A 44 -21.36 -26.92 16.97
CA GLU A 44 -22.60 -26.18 17.20
C GLU A 44 -23.82 -26.99 16.70
N VAL A 45 -23.72 -27.64 15.54
CA VAL A 45 -24.77 -28.51 15.00
C VAL A 45 -24.97 -29.77 15.84
N LEU A 46 -23.89 -30.47 16.24
CA LEU A 46 -23.98 -31.69 17.04
C LEU A 46 -24.46 -31.45 18.48
N ARG A 47 -24.37 -30.21 18.97
CA ARG A 47 -24.91 -29.81 20.27
C ARG A 47 -26.43 -29.63 20.27
N LEU A 48 -27.06 -29.50 19.11
CA LEU A 48 -28.52 -29.58 19.01
C LEU A 48 -28.92 -31.05 19.13
N SER A 49 -29.73 -31.36 20.14
CA SER A 49 -30.24 -32.72 20.30
C SER A 49 -31.15 -33.06 19.11
N ALA A 50 -31.09 -34.29 18.59
CA ALA A 50 -31.94 -34.73 17.47
C ALA A 50 -33.45 -34.54 17.74
N ALA A 51 -33.84 -34.47 19.03
CA ALA A 51 -35.20 -34.19 19.48
C ALA A 51 -35.63 -32.72 19.24
N GLU A 52 -34.71 -31.75 19.32
CA GLU A 52 -35.00 -30.33 19.03
C GLU A 52 -35.14 -30.05 17.53
N ALA A 53 -34.49 -30.84 16.67
CA ALA A 53 -34.62 -30.75 15.23
C ALA A 53 -35.98 -31.26 14.70
N MET A 54 -36.67 -32.10 15.48
CA MET A 54 -38.00 -32.64 15.15
C MET A 54 -39.15 -31.87 15.80
N GLN A 55 -38.87 -30.90 16.67
CA GLN A 55 -39.90 -30.01 17.19
C GLN A 55 -40.16 -28.84 16.22
N PRO A 56 -41.43 -28.39 16.07
CA PRO A 56 -41.73 -27.17 15.35
C PRO A 56 -40.88 -26.02 15.92
N PRO A 57 -40.31 -25.14 15.09
CA PRO A 57 -39.38 -24.12 15.55
C PRO A 57 -40.05 -23.27 16.63
N ALA A 58 -39.58 -23.43 17.87
CA ALA A 58 -40.11 -22.66 18.99
C ALA A 58 -39.91 -21.16 18.71
N PRO A 59 -40.94 -20.32 18.92
CA PRO A 59 -40.81 -18.90 18.70
C PRO A 59 -39.62 -18.37 19.51
N PRO A 60 -38.74 -17.55 18.90
CA PRO A 60 -37.49 -17.13 19.53
C PRO A 60 -37.80 -16.46 20.87
N VAL A 61 -37.42 -17.12 21.96
CA VAL A 61 -37.73 -16.68 23.32
C VAL A 61 -36.96 -15.39 23.59
N TYR A 62 -37.69 -14.27 23.54
CA TYR A 62 -37.16 -12.92 23.72
C TYR A 62 -36.88 -12.68 25.21
N ARG A 63 -35.81 -13.27 25.76
CA ARG A 63 -35.41 -13.02 27.14
C ARG A 63 -34.93 -11.57 27.29
N HIS A 64 -35.64 -10.78 28.09
CA HIS A 64 -35.28 -9.39 28.41
C HIS A 64 -34.04 -9.36 29.31
N HIS A 65 -32.84 -9.39 28.71
CA HIS A 65 -31.61 -9.07 29.43
C HIS A 65 -31.28 -7.60 29.22
N GLY A 66 -31.62 -6.77 30.21
CA GLY A 66 -31.00 -5.47 30.45
C GLY A 66 -31.61 -4.26 29.74
N GLY A 67 -32.32 -3.44 30.53
CA GLY A 67 -32.17 -1.98 30.49
C GLY A 67 -32.93 -1.20 29.42
N GLY A 68 -34.24 -1.00 29.64
CA GLY A 68 -34.88 0.33 29.77
C GLY A 68 -34.56 1.51 28.83
N LEU A 69 -33.88 1.35 27.69
CA LEU A 69 -33.47 2.49 26.84
C LEU A 69 -34.23 2.54 25.52
N GLN A 70 -35.56 2.63 25.59
CA GLN A 70 -36.41 3.23 24.54
C GLN A 70 -37.88 3.24 24.98
N LYS A 71 -38.23 4.13 25.92
CA LYS A 71 -39.60 4.70 26.00
C LYS A 71 -39.75 5.93 25.10
N ARG A 72 -38.87 6.08 24.09
CA ARG A 72 -38.99 7.15 23.10
C ARG A 72 -39.71 6.55 21.89
N PRO A 73 -40.87 7.07 21.46
CA PRO A 73 -41.51 6.64 20.24
C PRO A 73 -40.59 7.01 19.08
N SER A 74 -39.75 6.05 18.70
CA SER A 74 -38.80 6.19 17.61
C SER A 74 -39.60 6.17 16.31
N ARG A 75 -39.48 7.22 15.49
CA ARG A 75 -40.04 7.29 14.12
C ARG A 75 -39.45 6.23 13.16
N ARG A 76 -38.60 5.33 13.64
CA ARG A 76 -37.97 4.28 12.83
C ARG A 76 -38.93 3.13 12.61
N SER A 77 -38.91 2.58 11.38
CA SER A 77 -39.66 1.37 11.02
C SER A 77 -39.42 0.25 12.06
N PRO A 78 -40.46 -0.53 12.40
CA PRO A 78 -40.36 -1.69 13.30
C PRO A 78 -39.18 -2.62 12.95
N ALA A 79 -38.88 -2.77 11.65
CA ALA A 79 -37.77 -3.60 11.15
C ALA A 79 -36.39 -3.14 11.65
N ILE A 80 -36.08 -1.83 11.59
CA ILE A 80 -34.79 -1.28 12.04
C ILE A 80 -34.60 -1.47 13.55
N THR A 81 -35.70 -1.32 14.30
CA THR A 81 -35.70 -1.54 15.74
C THR A 81 -35.46 -3.02 16.09
N MET A 82 -35.99 -3.94 15.28
CA MET A 82 -35.77 -5.37 15.44
C MET A 82 -34.32 -5.78 15.12
N ILE A 83 -33.74 -5.23 14.06
CA ILE A 83 -32.34 -5.49 13.64
C ILE A 83 -31.34 -4.91 14.67
N SER A 84 -31.54 -3.69 15.14
CA SER A 84 -30.65 -3.12 16.16
C SER A 84 -30.66 -3.92 17.46
N ARG A 85 -31.84 -4.39 17.89
CA ARG A 85 -31.97 -5.27 19.06
C ARG A 85 -31.31 -6.64 18.84
N SER A 86 -31.34 -7.20 17.63
CA SER A 86 -30.67 -8.48 17.36
C SER A 86 -29.14 -8.36 17.40
N ILE A 87 -28.60 -7.22 16.94
CA ILE A 87 -27.16 -6.89 17.04
C ILE A 87 -26.72 -6.78 18.50
N LEU A 88 -27.47 -6.04 19.33
CA LEU A 88 -27.14 -5.85 20.76
C LEU A 88 -27.16 -7.16 21.56
N ARG A 89 -27.90 -8.18 21.11
CA ARG A 89 -28.03 -9.48 21.80
C ARG A 89 -26.91 -10.47 21.47
N ARG A 90 -26.25 -10.32 20.32
CA ARG A 90 -25.16 -11.22 19.88
C ARG A 90 -23.93 -10.38 19.47
N PRO A 91 -23.34 -9.62 20.42
CA PRO A 91 -22.31 -8.64 20.11
C PRO A 91 -21.08 -9.27 19.45
N VAL A 92 -20.61 -10.43 19.95
CA VAL A 92 -19.45 -11.15 19.39
C VAL A 92 -19.65 -11.50 17.91
N ARG A 93 -20.79 -12.12 17.58
CA ARG A 93 -21.11 -12.48 16.19
C ARG A 93 -21.19 -11.24 15.30
N ALA A 94 -21.85 -10.19 15.77
CA ALA A 94 -21.97 -8.93 15.02
C ALA A 94 -20.59 -8.30 14.76
N THR A 95 -19.73 -8.19 15.78
CA THR A 95 -18.39 -7.63 15.63
C THR A 95 -17.52 -8.44 14.67
N LEU A 96 -17.55 -9.78 14.75
CA LEU A 96 -16.81 -10.64 13.84
C LEU A 96 -17.28 -10.47 12.38
N THR A 97 -18.58 -10.39 12.14
CA THR A 97 -19.11 -10.18 10.79
C THR A 97 -18.72 -8.82 10.21
N VAL A 98 -18.78 -7.76 11.02
CA VAL A 98 -18.40 -6.41 10.58
C VAL A 98 -16.90 -6.34 10.31
N LEU A 99 -16.07 -6.93 11.17
CA LEU A 99 -14.62 -6.99 10.97
C LEU A 99 -14.25 -7.77 9.72
N GLY A 100 -14.88 -8.93 9.48
CA GLY A 100 -14.65 -9.70 8.27
C GLY A 100 -15.01 -8.93 7.00
N MET A 101 -16.18 -8.29 6.98
CA MET A 101 -16.64 -7.50 5.84
C MET A 101 -15.76 -6.27 5.61
N SER A 102 -15.40 -5.56 6.68
CA SER A 102 -14.49 -4.41 6.63
C SER A 102 -13.10 -4.80 6.15
N GLY A 103 -12.58 -5.95 6.59
CA GLY A 103 -11.29 -6.47 6.14
C GLY A 103 -11.29 -6.79 4.64
N ALA A 104 -12.37 -7.41 4.14
CA ALA A 104 -12.52 -7.68 2.70
C ALA A 104 -12.49 -6.39 1.87
N ILE A 105 -13.22 -5.35 2.30
CA ILE A 105 -13.22 -4.04 1.64
C ILE A 105 -11.83 -3.39 1.75
N ALA A 106 -11.18 -3.45 2.92
CA ALA A 106 -9.86 -2.88 3.13
C ALA A 106 -8.80 -3.49 2.20
N ILE A 107 -8.80 -4.81 2.01
CA ILE A 107 -7.91 -5.50 1.08
C ILE A 107 -8.15 -5.02 -0.36
N LEU A 108 -9.41 -4.88 -0.76
CA LEU A 108 -9.76 -4.41 -2.10
C LEU A 108 -9.25 -2.98 -2.35
N VAL A 109 -9.49 -2.07 -1.40
CA VAL A 109 -9.06 -0.67 -1.48
C VAL A 109 -7.53 -0.56 -1.48
N ALA A 110 -6.85 -1.32 -0.61
CA ALA A 110 -5.39 -1.33 -0.54
C ALA A 110 -4.77 -1.83 -1.86
N GLY A 111 -5.35 -2.88 -2.46
CA GLY A 111 -4.91 -3.41 -3.75
C GLY A 111 -5.19 -2.47 -4.92
N SER A 112 -6.32 -1.74 -4.91
CA SER A 112 -6.68 -0.84 -6.00
C SER A 112 -5.80 0.41 -6.07
N TRP A 113 -5.41 0.97 -4.91
CA TRP A 113 -4.63 2.22 -4.85
C TRP A 113 -3.17 2.05 -5.26
N TRP A 114 -2.64 0.82 -5.28
CA TRP A 114 -1.24 0.56 -5.61
C TRP A 114 -0.85 1.14 -6.97
N ARG A 115 -1.67 0.97 -8.01
CA ARG A 115 -1.35 1.52 -9.34
C ARG A 115 -1.22 3.04 -9.33
N ASP A 116 -2.21 3.74 -8.76
CA ASP A 116 -2.21 5.19 -8.68
C ASP A 116 -1.02 5.72 -7.87
N ALA A 117 -0.66 5.04 -6.78
CA ALA A 117 0.49 5.39 -5.96
C ALA A 117 1.81 5.25 -6.74
N PHE A 118 1.96 4.18 -7.52
CA PHE A 118 3.14 3.98 -8.37
C PHE A 118 3.20 4.99 -9.51
N ASP A 119 2.09 5.25 -10.19
CA ASP A 119 2.03 6.25 -11.26
C ASP A 119 2.37 7.63 -10.72
N ARG A 120 1.89 7.98 -9.52
CA ARG A 120 2.24 9.23 -8.87
C ARG A 120 3.71 9.28 -8.45
N MET A 121 4.26 8.19 -7.91
CA MET A 121 5.66 8.10 -7.53
C MET A 121 6.58 8.27 -8.75
N ILE A 122 6.28 7.56 -9.85
CA ILE A 122 7.01 7.66 -11.12
C ILE A 122 6.89 9.08 -11.66
N GLY A 123 5.68 9.63 -11.70
CA GLY A 123 5.45 11.00 -12.17
C GLY A 123 6.18 12.06 -11.34
N LEU A 124 6.30 11.89 -10.01
CA LEU A 124 7.09 12.79 -9.17
C LEU A 124 8.60 12.59 -9.38
N HIS A 125 9.05 11.34 -9.50
CA HIS A 125 10.47 11.02 -9.66
C HIS A 125 11.02 11.52 -11.01
N PHE A 126 10.29 11.29 -12.10
CA PHE A 126 10.72 11.71 -13.43
C PHE A 126 10.24 13.12 -13.78
N GLY A 127 9.02 13.53 -13.38
CA GLY A 127 8.51 14.85 -13.72
C GLY A 127 9.11 15.98 -12.89
N VAL A 128 9.32 15.77 -11.58
CA VAL A 128 9.75 16.84 -10.66
C VAL A 128 11.22 16.70 -10.27
N ALA A 129 11.68 15.48 -9.94
CA ALA A 129 13.06 15.30 -9.49
C ALA A 129 14.08 15.25 -10.64
N MET A 130 13.67 14.80 -11.84
CA MET A 130 14.51 14.74 -13.04
C MET A 130 13.80 15.40 -14.24
N PRO A 131 13.59 16.73 -14.22
CA PRO A 131 12.80 17.44 -15.25
C PRO A 131 13.46 17.46 -16.65
N ALA A 132 14.56 16.75 -16.87
CA ALA A 132 15.25 16.71 -18.14
C ALA A 132 14.86 15.48 -18.96
N ASP A 133 14.40 15.70 -20.19
CA ASP A 133 14.05 14.63 -21.13
C ASP A 133 15.31 13.91 -21.67
N LEU A 134 16.44 14.62 -21.73
CA LEU A 134 17.71 14.09 -22.24
C LEU A 134 18.89 14.60 -21.41
N HIS A 135 19.70 13.65 -20.91
CA HIS A 135 20.95 13.94 -20.23
C HIS A 135 22.15 13.62 -21.13
N LEU A 136 22.94 14.63 -21.46
CA LEU A 136 24.20 14.47 -22.19
C LEU A 136 25.38 14.44 -21.22
N GLY A 137 25.90 13.24 -20.96
CA GLY A 137 27.10 13.04 -20.14
C GLY A 137 28.37 13.34 -20.95
N ILE A 138 29.10 14.39 -20.59
CA ILE A 138 30.35 14.74 -21.28
C ILE A 138 31.55 14.25 -20.46
N VAL A 139 32.34 13.35 -21.04
CA VAL A 139 33.47 12.68 -20.36
C VAL A 139 34.66 13.62 -20.10
N ARG A 140 34.83 14.66 -20.93
CA ARG A 140 35.90 15.67 -20.78
C ARG A 140 35.28 17.05 -20.59
N ALA A 141 35.93 17.89 -19.78
CA ALA A 141 35.49 19.27 -19.60
C ALA A 141 35.50 20.01 -20.95
N VAL A 142 34.35 20.51 -21.37
CA VAL A 142 34.17 21.28 -22.60
C VAL A 142 33.86 22.75 -22.28
N PRO A 143 34.17 23.68 -23.19
CA PRO A 143 33.83 25.09 -22.99
C PRO A 143 32.32 25.30 -23.04
N GLU A 144 31.84 26.31 -22.31
CA GLU A 144 30.41 26.64 -22.17
C GLU A 144 29.68 26.85 -23.50
N ARG A 145 30.41 27.27 -24.55
CA ARG A 145 29.87 27.45 -25.91
C ARG A 145 29.17 26.21 -26.50
N VAL A 146 29.50 25.02 -26.02
CA VAL A 146 28.88 23.76 -26.48
C VAL A 146 27.39 23.73 -26.10
N ILE A 147 26.99 24.34 -24.99
CA ILE A 147 25.58 24.42 -24.58
C ILE A 147 24.76 25.19 -25.63
N HIS A 148 25.31 26.29 -26.16
CA HIS A 148 24.65 27.06 -27.22
C HIS A 148 24.57 26.31 -28.55
N GLN A 149 25.48 25.38 -28.82
CA GLN A 149 25.41 24.51 -30.00
C GLN A 149 24.31 23.47 -29.83
N VAL A 150 24.18 22.86 -28.64
CA VAL A 150 23.09 21.93 -28.32
C VAL A 150 21.73 22.63 -28.37
N ALA A 151 21.64 23.87 -27.87
CA ALA A 151 20.41 24.66 -27.91
C ALA A 151 19.92 24.98 -29.34
N ARG A 152 20.78 24.82 -30.37
CA ARG A 152 20.42 25.04 -31.78
C ARG A 152 19.97 23.77 -32.51
N LEU A 153 20.04 22.61 -31.86
CA LEU A 153 19.58 21.37 -32.48
C LEU A 153 18.06 21.40 -32.69
N PRO A 154 17.56 20.84 -33.81
CA PRO A 154 16.13 20.79 -34.07
C PRO A 154 15.41 19.96 -32.98
N GLY A 155 14.34 20.51 -32.42
CA GLY A 155 13.56 19.87 -31.35
C GLY A 155 14.00 20.21 -29.91
N VAL A 156 15.09 20.98 -29.74
CA VAL A 156 15.52 21.43 -28.40
C VAL A 156 14.75 22.68 -27.99
N ILE A 157 13.96 22.57 -26.92
CA ILE A 157 13.18 23.67 -26.35
C ILE A 157 14.01 24.46 -25.34
N GLN A 158 14.80 23.75 -24.52
CA GLN A 158 15.57 24.35 -23.44
C GLN A 158 16.80 23.49 -23.09
N THR A 159 17.89 24.14 -22.66
CA THR A 159 19.11 23.46 -22.21
C THR A 159 19.56 24.00 -20.86
N GLU A 160 20.04 23.12 -19.99
CA GLU A 160 20.65 23.48 -18.71
C GLU A 160 21.99 22.76 -18.55
N SER A 161 22.99 23.48 -18.05
CA SER A 161 24.30 22.92 -17.74
C SER A 161 24.39 22.58 -16.28
N ARG A 162 24.90 21.38 -16.00
CA ARG A 162 25.08 20.87 -14.65
C ARG A 162 26.47 20.29 -14.54
N ARG A 163 27.20 20.70 -13.49
CA ARG A 163 28.55 20.21 -13.23
C ARG A 163 28.62 19.71 -11.79
N SER A 164 28.83 18.42 -11.61
CA SER A 164 29.09 17.83 -10.28
C SER A 164 30.59 17.61 -10.11
N VAL A 165 31.17 18.20 -9.06
CA VAL A 165 32.59 18.04 -8.71
C VAL A 165 32.69 17.56 -7.26
N PRO A 166 33.34 16.42 -7.00
CA PRO A 166 33.62 16.01 -5.63
C PRO A 166 34.60 16.98 -4.99
N VAL A 167 34.26 17.48 -3.81
CA VAL A 167 35.14 18.34 -3.01
C VAL A 167 35.27 17.80 -1.61
N ARG A 168 36.38 18.17 -0.97
CA ARG A 168 36.60 17.87 0.44
C ARG A 168 36.49 19.17 1.21
N ILE A 169 35.48 19.28 2.07
CA ILE A 169 35.20 20.48 2.85
C ILE A 169 35.50 20.14 4.31
N GLY A 170 36.30 20.98 4.96
CA GLY A 170 36.65 20.85 6.37
C GLY A 170 38.09 21.25 6.65
N THR A 171 38.40 21.42 7.93
CA THR A 171 39.71 21.82 8.44
C THR A 171 40.36 20.63 9.16
N GLY A 172 41.57 20.26 8.72
CA GLY A 172 42.35 19.17 9.34
C GLY A 172 41.71 17.78 9.20
N GLU A 173 41.57 17.07 10.31
CA GLU A 173 41.07 15.68 10.38
C GLU A 173 39.54 15.56 10.24
N ARG A 174 38.77 16.65 10.35
CA ARG A 174 37.30 16.66 10.17
C ARG A 174 36.90 17.05 8.75
N ALA A 175 37.54 16.42 7.76
CA ALA A 175 37.32 16.74 6.36
C ALA A 175 36.34 15.74 5.72
N GLU A 176 35.14 16.21 5.40
CA GLU A 176 34.10 15.39 4.76
C GLU A 176 34.18 15.52 3.24
N ARG A 177 33.91 14.41 2.54
CA ARG A 177 33.80 14.38 1.08
C ARG A 177 32.36 14.64 0.70
N LEU A 178 32.13 15.73 -0.01
CA LEU A 178 30.81 16.14 -0.48
C LEU A 178 30.84 16.31 -2.00
N GLN A 179 29.69 16.18 -2.65
CA GLN A 179 29.54 16.59 -4.04
C GLN A 179 29.08 18.05 -4.07
N LEU A 180 29.84 18.91 -4.75
CA LEU A 180 29.36 20.23 -5.14
C LEU A 180 28.73 20.13 -6.51
N GLU A 181 27.45 20.45 -6.57
CA GLU A 181 26.70 20.58 -7.81
C GLU A 181 26.61 22.06 -8.17
N MET A 182 27.27 22.44 -9.26
CA MET A 182 27.12 23.76 -9.86
C MET A 182 25.92 23.72 -10.80
N LEU A 183 24.96 24.62 -10.53
CA LEU A 183 23.79 24.89 -11.35
C LEU A 183 24.05 26.12 -12.21
N SER A 184 23.33 26.25 -13.33
CA SER A 184 23.39 27.46 -14.16
C SER A 184 22.83 28.67 -13.40
N ASN A 185 23.24 29.88 -13.79
CA ASN A 185 22.86 31.13 -13.13
C ASN A 185 21.35 31.45 -13.25
N GLU A 186 20.63 30.75 -14.13
CA GLU A 186 19.16 30.82 -14.25
C GLU A 186 18.54 29.42 -14.41
N PRO A 187 18.24 28.73 -13.29
CA PRO A 187 17.60 27.42 -13.32
C PRO A 187 16.12 27.55 -13.68
N ARG A 188 15.80 27.47 -14.98
CA ARG A 188 14.44 27.65 -15.51
C ARG A 188 13.69 26.32 -15.74
N LEU A 189 14.30 25.16 -15.50
CA LEU A 189 13.67 23.83 -15.62
C LEU A 189 13.03 23.32 -14.33
N ARG A 190 13.00 24.11 -13.26
CA ARG A 190 12.33 23.75 -12.00
C ARG A 190 10.96 24.43 -11.93
N TRP A 191 9.90 23.64 -12.15
CA TRP A 191 8.52 24.00 -11.85
C TRP A 191 7.91 22.95 -10.93
#